data_AF-A0A225UN03-F1
#
_entry.id   AF-A0A225UN03-F1
#
_cell.length_a   1.000
_cell.length_b   1.000
_cell.length_c   1.000
_cell.angle_alpha   90.00
_cell.angle_beta   90.00
_cell.angle_gamma   90.00
#
_symmetry.space_group_name_H-M   'P 1'
#
loop_
_entity.id
_entity.type
_entity.pdbx_description
1 polymer ?
#
loop_
_entity_poly.entity_id
_entity_poly.type
_entity_poly.pdbx_seq_one_letter_code
_entity_poly.pdbx_strand_id
1 'polypeptide(L)'
;MVEAVHIRLRQDIPGMKRLVLQSDNATCYQNILIPLVLPYFSAAYGVYMVRFIHTKSQNGKGILDAHFAGSMGVLWAWVREENNCIAPTQAVIGLKSHGGLPNTVVELVHHDRKAISSLLSAVQPLESKFDENWQG
;
A
#
# COMPACT_ATOMS: atom_id res chain seq x y z
N MET A 1 -2.29 3.44 4.57
CA MET A 1 -2.14 3.14 3.13
C MET A 1 -3.32 2.34 2.59
N VAL A 2 -3.65 1.18 3.17
CA VAL A 2 -4.72 0.29 2.67
C VAL A 2 -6.09 0.98 2.62
N GLU A 3 -6.41 1.81 3.61
CA GLU A 3 -7.62 2.64 3.60
C GLU A 3 -7.70 3.57 2.39
N ALA A 4 -6.62 4.27 2.06
CA ALA A 4 -6.57 5.18 0.91
C ALA A 4 -6.87 4.45 -0.40
N VAL A 5 -6.35 3.23 -0.55
CA VAL A 5 -6.65 2.35 -1.68
C VAL A 5 -8.16 2.05 -1.77
N HIS A 6 -8.84 1.77 -0.66
CA HIS A 6 -10.29 1.52 -0.68
C HIS A 6 -11.08 2.77 -1.09
N ILE A 7 -10.72 3.94 -0.54
CA ILE A 7 -11.34 5.22 -0.90
C ILE A 7 -11.18 5.46 -2.40
N ARG A 8 -9.96 5.29 -2.92
CA ARG A 8 -9.67 5.56 -4.32
C ARG A 8 -10.37 4.60 -5.27
N LEU A 9 -10.31 3.31 -4.97
CA LEU A 9 -10.97 2.27 -5.76
C LEU A 9 -12.49 2.47 -5.87
N ARG A 10 -13.12 2.93 -4.78
CA ARG A 10 -14.56 3.25 -4.78
C ARG A 10 -14.89 4.43 -5.71
N GLN A 11 -14.00 5.41 -5.82
CA GLN A 11 -14.17 6.57 -6.69
C GLN A 11 -13.91 6.21 -8.16
N ASP A 12 -12.83 5.49 -8.43
CA ASP A 12 -12.35 5.23 -9.80
C ASP A 12 -13.09 4.07 -10.49
N ILE A 13 -13.58 3.08 -9.72
CA ILE A 13 -14.24 1.88 -10.25
C ILE A 13 -15.57 1.66 -9.52
N PRO A 14 -16.59 2.50 -9.77
CA PRO A 14 -17.88 2.37 -9.13
C PRO A 14 -18.50 1.00 -9.44
N GLY A 15 -18.82 0.23 -8.40
CA GLY A 15 -19.39 -1.11 -8.51
C GLY A 15 -18.41 -2.26 -8.27
N MET A 16 -17.12 -1.99 -8.05
CA MET A 16 -16.20 -3.02 -7.58
C MET A 16 -16.58 -3.50 -6.18
N LYS A 17 -16.77 -4.82 -6.03
CA LYS A 17 -17.19 -5.44 -4.75
C LYS A 17 -16.09 -6.26 -4.08
N ARG A 18 -15.06 -6.65 -4.83
CA ARG A 18 -14.04 -7.60 -4.35
C ARG A 18 -12.66 -7.13 -4.75
N LEU A 19 -11.71 -7.26 -3.81
CA LEU A 19 -10.32 -6.85 -3.97
C LEU A 19 -9.39 -7.99 -3.52
N VAL A 20 -8.38 -8.30 -4.32
CA VAL A 20 -7.20 -9.07 -3.88
C VAL A 20 -6.08 -8.06 -3.69
N LEU A 21 -5.53 -8.00 -2.48
CA LEU A 21 -4.39 -7.15 -2.19
C LEU A 21 -3.12 -7.99 -2.17
N GLN A 22 -2.11 -7.57 -2.92
CA GLN A 22 -0.76 -8.12 -2.85
C GLN A 22 0.18 -6.99 -2.42
N SER A 23 0.99 -7.24 -1.38
CA SER A 23 2.02 -6.30 -0.94
C SER A 23 3.41 -6.78 -1.35
N ASP A 24 4.37 -5.86 -1.39
CA ASP A 24 5.77 -6.21 -1.36
C ASP A 24 6.17 -6.75 0.04
N ASN A 25 7.42 -7.20 0.18
CA ASN A 25 7.94 -7.76 1.41
C ASN A 25 8.46 -6.67 2.37
N ALA A 26 7.71 -5.58 2.55
CA ALA A 26 8.06 -4.57 3.54
C ALA A 26 7.53 -4.95 4.94
N THR A 27 8.34 -4.72 5.97
CA THR A 27 8.02 -5.08 7.37
C THR A 27 6.74 -4.42 7.87
N CYS A 28 6.39 -3.24 7.35
CA CYS A 28 5.15 -2.56 7.68
C CYS A 28 3.88 -3.33 7.27
N TYR A 29 3.97 -4.28 6.34
CA TYR A 29 2.87 -5.16 5.94
C TYR A 29 2.84 -6.50 6.69
N GLN A 30 3.81 -6.75 7.57
CA GLN A 30 3.88 -7.95 8.39
C GLN A 30 3.14 -7.80 9.73
N ASN A 31 2.47 -6.67 9.97
CA ASN A 31 1.74 -6.41 11.20
C ASN A 31 0.42 -7.21 11.26
N ILE A 32 0.21 -7.96 12.34
CA ILE A 32 -0.99 -8.79 12.59
C ILE A 32 -2.29 -7.99 12.62
N LEU A 33 -2.22 -6.68 12.88
CA LEU A 33 -3.36 -5.78 12.85
C LEU A 33 -3.90 -5.57 11.44
N ILE A 34 -3.10 -5.75 10.38
CA ILE A 34 -3.59 -5.62 9.01
C ILE A 34 -4.77 -6.56 8.75
N PRO A 35 -4.63 -7.90 8.87
CA PRO A 35 -5.75 -8.81 8.67
C PRO A 35 -6.93 -8.56 9.62
N LEU A 36 -6.71 -7.98 10.81
CA LEU A 36 -7.78 -7.61 11.73
C LEU A 36 -8.57 -6.36 11.27
N VAL A 37 -7.89 -5.36 10.70
CA VAL A 37 -8.51 -4.09 10.29
C VAL A 37 -9.16 -4.18 8.90
N LEU A 38 -8.68 -5.07 8.04
CA LEU A 38 -9.17 -5.25 6.67
C LEU A 38 -10.70 -5.48 6.54
N PRO A 39 -11.36 -6.31 7.38
CA PRO A 39 -12.81 -6.46 7.36
C PRO A 39 -13.57 -5.17 7.69
N TYR A 40 -13.03 -4.33 8.60
CA TYR A 40 -13.63 -3.06 8.95
C TYR A 40 -13.60 -2.07 7.79
N PHE A 41 -12.47 -1.99 7.06
CA PHE A 41 -12.40 -1.22 5.83
C PHE A 41 -13.38 -1.75 4.77
N SER A 42 -13.50 -3.08 4.67
CA SER A 42 -14.46 -3.68 3.74
C SER A 42 -15.90 -3.27 4.05
N ALA A 43 -16.28 -3.27 5.33
CA ALA A 43 -17.61 -2.83 5.77
C ALA A 43 -17.83 -1.33 5.57
N ALA A 44 -16.84 -0.50 5.91
CA ALA A 44 -16.95 0.96 5.81
C ALA A 44 -17.02 1.45 4.35
N TYR A 45 -16.25 0.83 3.46
CA TYR A 45 -16.09 1.30 2.08
C TYR A 45 -16.86 0.47 1.05
N GLY A 46 -17.43 -0.68 1.43
CA GLY A 46 -18.25 -1.52 0.56
C GLY A 46 -17.45 -2.35 -0.46
N VAL A 47 -16.13 -2.48 -0.26
CA VAL A 47 -15.22 -3.26 -1.11
C VAL A 47 -14.60 -4.37 -0.27
N TYR A 48 -14.94 -5.63 -0.55
CA TYR A 48 -14.52 -6.76 0.26
C TYR A 48 -13.14 -7.28 -0.15
N MET A 49 -12.19 -7.30 0.78
CA MET A 49 -10.92 -7.94 0.54
C MET A 49 -11.05 -9.47 0.64
N VAL A 50 -10.88 -10.17 -0.47
CA VAL A 50 -11.05 -11.64 -0.53
C VAL A 50 -9.77 -12.39 -0.22
N ARG A 51 -8.62 -11.75 -0.45
CA ARG A 51 -7.31 -12.34 -0.20
C ARG A 51 -6.27 -11.26 0.01
N PHE A 52 -5.43 -11.45 1.02
CA PHE A 52 -4.20 -10.70 1.23
C PHE A 52 -3.02 -11.63 0.91
N ILE A 53 -2.28 -11.34 -0.15
CA ILE A 53 -1.13 -12.12 -0.60
C ILE A 53 0.13 -11.43 -0.10
N HIS A 54 0.82 -12.08 0.83
CA HIS A 54 2.14 -11.68 1.27
C HIS A 54 3.19 -12.54 0.54
N THR A 55 3.93 -11.94 -0.39
CA THR A 55 5.03 -12.64 -1.04
C THR A 55 6.29 -12.55 -0.16
N LYS A 56 6.69 -13.66 0.46
CA LYS A 56 8.03 -13.79 1.09
C LYS A 56 9.10 -13.42 0.07
N SER A 57 10.08 -12.63 0.51
CA SER A 57 11.36 -12.33 -0.16
C SER A 57 11.48 -12.93 -1.56
N GLN A 58 10.92 -12.24 -2.55
CA GLN A 58 11.17 -12.59 -3.94
C GLN A 58 12.57 -12.08 -4.23
N ASN A 59 13.43 -12.92 -4.83
CA ASN A 59 14.78 -12.54 -5.26
C ASN A 59 14.76 -11.55 -6.45
N GLY A 60 13.92 -10.51 -6.41
CA GLY A 60 13.72 -9.52 -7.47
C GLY A 60 13.02 -10.06 -8.72
N LYS A 61 12.19 -11.11 -8.59
CA LYS A 61 11.58 -11.83 -9.72
C LYS A 61 10.05 -11.89 -9.69
N GLY A 62 9.41 -11.18 -8.76
CA GLY A 62 7.95 -11.16 -8.64
C GLY A 62 7.28 -10.23 -9.66
N ILE A 63 5.97 -10.42 -9.85
CA ILE A 63 5.15 -9.51 -10.69
C ILE A 63 5.18 -8.06 -10.19
N LEU A 64 5.28 -7.85 -8.86
CA LEU A 64 5.42 -6.53 -8.26
C LEU A 64 6.79 -5.91 -8.58
N ASP A 65 7.87 -6.69 -8.53
CA ASP A 65 9.21 -6.20 -8.86
C ASP A 65 9.27 -5.75 -10.33
N ALA A 66 8.68 -6.54 -11.24
CA ALA A 66 8.56 -6.18 -12.65
C ALA A 66 7.74 -4.89 -12.83
N HIS A 67 6.66 -4.73 -12.07
CA HIS A 67 5.84 -3.52 -12.09
C HIS A 67 6.60 -2.28 -11.61
N PHE A 68 7.37 -2.41 -10.52
CA PHE A 68 8.21 -1.33 -10.02
C PHE A 68 9.36 -1.00 -10.99
N ALA A 69 9.96 -1.98 -11.64
CA ALA A 69 10.97 -1.75 -12.68
C ALA A 69 10.39 -0.96 -13.86
N GLY A 70 9.18 -1.29 -14.32
CA GLY A 70 8.47 -0.53 -15.34
C GLY A 70 8.16 0.91 -14.89
N SER A 71 7.69 1.07 -13.65
CA SER A 71 7.40 2.38 -13.05
C SER A 71 8.67 3.25 -12.95
N MET A 72 9.80 2.65 -12.56
CA MET A 72 11.09 3.33 -12.55
C MET A 72 11.53 3.77 -13.94
N GLY A 73 11.24 2.98 -14.98
CA GLY A 73 11.50 3.36 -16.38
C GLY A 73 10.81 4.67 -16.77
N VAL A 74 9.53 4.83 -16.39
CA VAL A 74 8.76 6.07 -16.60
C VAL A 74 9.42 7.23 -15.87
N LEU A 75 9.75 7.05 -14.59
CA LEU A 75 10.38 8.09 -13.78
C LEU A 75 11.76 8.50 -14.32
N TRP A 76 12.57 7.55 -14.79
CA TRP A 76 13.88 7.81 -15.39
C TRP A 76 13.78 8.52 -16.74
N ALA A 77 12.74 8.26 -17.54
CA ALA A 77 12.50 9.04 -18.75
C ALA A 77 12.24 10.50 -18.41
N TRP A 78 11.36 10.75 -17.43
CA TRP A 78 11.05 12.10 -16.95
C TRP A 78 12.27 12.84 -16.38
N VAL A 79 13.10 12.17 -15.57
CA VAL A 79 14.33 12.77 -15.01
C VAL A 79 15.37 13.08 -16.10
N ARG A 80 15.42 12.29 -17.18
CA ARG A 80 16.32 12.55 -18.32
C ARG A 80 15.97 13.81 -19.12
N GLU A 81 14.75 14.31 -18.95
CA GLU A 81 14.30 15.60 -19.49
C GLU A 81 14.61 16.77 -18.54
N GLU A 82 15.66 16.63 -17.71
CA GLU A 82 16.14 17.64 -16.77
C GLU A 82 15.16 17.97 -15.62
N ASN A 83 14.14 17.13 -15.42
CA ASN A 83 13.23 17.25 -14.28
C ASN A 83 13.86 16.69 -12.99
N ASN A 84 13.58 17.35 -11.86
CA ASN A 84 14.09 16.94 -10.55
C ASN A 84 13.13 15.98 -9.84
N CYS A 85 13.68 14.89 -9.30
CA CYS A 85 12.95 13.91 -8.48
C CYS A 85 13.55 13.79 -7.08
N ILE A 86 13.57 14.90 -6.33
CA ILE A 86 14.16 14.96 -4.98
C ILE A 86 13.08 14.80 -3.90
N ALA A 87 11.88 15.35 -4.15
CA ALA A 87 10.75 15.29 -3.24
C ALA A 87 9.75 14.18 -3.63
N PRO A 88 9.03 13.58 -2.67
CA PRO A 88 7.97 12.59 -2.97
C PRO A 88 6.87 13.12 -3.90
N THR A 89 6.53 14.41 -3.79
CA THR A 89 5.57 15.07 -4.69
C THR A 89 6.05 15.07 -6.13
N GLN A 90 7.35 15.31 -6.35
CA GLN A 90 7.97 15.27 -7.67
C GLN A 90 7.98 13.83 -8.22
N ALA A 91 8.22 12.83 -7.37
CA ALA A 91 8.16 11.44 -7.80
C ALA A 91 6.76 11.06 -8.32
N VAL A 92 5.68 11.50 -7.65
CA VAL A 92 4.30 11.28 -8.13
C VAL A 92 4.03 11.99 -9.45
N ILE A 93 4.53 13.22 -9.63
CA ILE A 93 4.40 13.94 -10.90
C ILE A 93 5.14 13.17 -12.02
N GLY A 94 6.39 12.76 -11.76
CA GLY A 94 7.20 12.03 -12.74
C GLY A 94 6.62 10.68 -13.12
N LEU A 95 6.09 9.91 -12.16
CA LEU A 95 5.43 8.63 -12.42
C LEU A 95 4.11 8.77 -13.21
N LYS A 96 3.51 9.95 -13.23
CA LYS A 96 2.31 10.28 -14.04
C LYS A 96 2.66 10.94 -15.37
N SER A 97 3.92 11.31 -15.60
CA SER A 97 4.37 11.89 -16.86
C SER A 97 4.16 10.90 -18.01
N HIS A 98 4.03 11.41 -19.24
CA HIS A 98 3.89 10.58 -20.45
C HIS A 98 2.68 9.60 -20.41
N GLY A 99 1.64 9.92 -19.64
CA GLY A 99 0.47 9.05 -19.44
C GLY A 99 0.67 7.97 -18.38
N GLY A 100 1.82 7.92 -17.72
CA GLY A 100 2.15 6.97 -16.67
C GLY A 100 2.29 5.53 -17.16
N LEU A 101 2.28 4.59 -16.22
CA LEU A 101 2.26 3.16 -16.52
C LEU A 101 0.79 2.68 -16.68
N PRO A 102 0.46 1.92 -17.74
CA PRO A 102 -0.90 1.44 -17.95
C PRO A 102 -1.44 0.63 -16.77
N ASN A 103 -2.70 0.87 -16.41
CA ASN A 103 -3.39 0.22 -15.29
C ASN A 103 -2.72 0.46 -13.92
N THR A 104 -1.97 1.55 -13.79
CA THR A 104 -1.32 1.95 -12.55
C THR A 104 -1.91 3.26 -12.04
N VAL A 105 -2.14 3.33 -10.73
CA VAL A 105 -2.43 4.57 -10.02
C VAL A 105 -1.28 4.85 -9.06
N VAL A 106 -0.86 6.12 -9.02
CA VAL A 106 0.20 6.59 -8.12
C VAL A 106 -0.36 7.68 -7.22
N GLU A 107 -0.23 7.50 -5.93
CA GLU A 107 -0.73 8.41 -4.91
C GLU A 107 0.32 8.71 -3.86
N LEU A 108 0.37 9.97 -3.42
CA LEU A 108 1.10 10.36 -2.22
C LEU A 108 0.10 10.51 -1.08
N VAL A 109 0.19 9.61 -0.11
CA VAL A 109 -0.72 9.61 1.05
C VAL A 109 0.00 10.23 2.24
N HIS A 110 -0.57 11.30 2.79
CA HIS A 110 -0.09 11.87 4.04
C HIS A 110 -0.59 11.04 5.23
N HIS A 111 0.28 10.86 6.21
CA HIS A 111 -0.04 10.12 7.43
C HIS A 111 -0.08 11.09 8.61
N ASP A 112 -1.21 11.14 9.30
CA ASP A 112 -1.30 11.83 10.59
C ASP A 112 -0.54 11.02 11.65
N ARG A 113 0.68 11.47 11.95
CA ARG A 113 1.56 10.84 12.92
C ARG A 113 0.99 10.83 14.33
N LYS A 114 0.18 11.83 14.70
CA LYS A 114 -0.43 11.89 16.03
C LYS A 114 -1.50 10.81 16.15
N ALA A 115 -2.39 10.73 15.16
CA ALA A 115 -3.41 9.69 15.10
C ALA A 115 -2.79 8.29 15.09
N ILE A 116 -1.73 8.08 14.31
CA ILE A 116 -0.98 6.81 14.29
C ILE A 116 -0.37 6.51 15.66
N SER A 117 0.26 7.48 16.31
CA SER A 117 0.83 7.29 17.64
C SER A 117 -0.24 6.90 18.66
N SER A 118 -1.40 7.57 18.65
CA SER A 118 -2.52 7.24 19.54
C SER A 118 -3.07 5.83 19.28
N LEU A 119 -3.21 5.44 18.01
CA LEU A 119 -3.63 4.09 17.63
C LEU A 119 -2.62 3.05 18.11
N LEU A 120 -1.32 3.28 17.88
CA LEU A 120 -0.25 2.38 18.31
C LEU A 120 -0.26 2.20 19.83
N SER A 121 -0.39 3.27 20.60
CA SER A 121 -0.51 3.17 22.06
C SER A 121 -1.74 2.40 22.52
N ALA A 122 -2.86 2.49 21.79
CA ALA A 122 -4.08 1.76 22.12
C ALA A 122 -3.97 0.25 21.83
N VAL A 123 -3.19 -0.14 20.82
CA VAL A 123 -3.04 -1.55 20.40
C VAL A 123 -1.81 -2.24 21.01
N GLN A 124 -0.82 -1.48 21.49
CA GLN A 124 0.39 -2.03 22.12
C GLN A 124 0.11 -3.06 23.25
N PRO A 125 -0.92 -2.88 24.11
CA PRO A 125 -1.28 -3.89 25.13
C PRO A 125 -1.81 -5.21 24.54
N LEU A 126 -2.24 -5.22 23.28
CA LEU A 126 -2.71 -6.42 22.58
C LEU A 126 -1.53 -7.24 22.03
N GLU A 127 -0.45 -6.58 21.61
CA GLU A 127 0.75 -7.25 21.11
C GLU A 127 1.47 -8.03 22.23
N SER A 128 1.63 -7.42 23.41
CA SER A 128 2.29 -8.10 24.55
C SER A 128 1.51 -9.33 25.06
N LYS A 129 0.17 -9.33 24.95
CA LYS A 129 -0.67 -10.46 25.33
C LYS A 129 -0.64 -11.61 24.32
N PHE A 130 -0.28 -11.35 23.07
CA PHE A 130 -0.20 -12.39 22.05
C PHE A 130 1.07 -13.23 22.20
N ASP A 131 2.19 -12.62 22.58
CA ASP A 131 3.45 -13.34 22.83
C ASP A 131 3.41 -14.23 24.07
N GLU A 132 2.68 -13.83 25.12
CA GLU A 132 2.52 -14.63 26.34
C GLU A 132 1.63 -15.87 26.16
N ASN A 133 0.68 -15.84 25.21
CA ASN A 133 -0.29 -16.92 24.99
C ASN A 133 0.12 -17.96 23.94
N TRP A 134 1.30 -17.81 23.32
CA TRP A 134 1.86 -18.72 22.30
C TRP A 134 3.13 -19.45 22.78
N GLN A 135 3.28 -19.63 24.10
CA GLN A 135 4.27 -20.55 24.71
C GLN A 135 3.63 -21.84 25.29
N GLY A 136 2.44 -22.22 24.81
CA GLY A 136 1.72 -23.44 25.20
C GLY A 136 1.73 -24.51 24.12
#